data_AF-A0A382TGQ8-F1
#
_entry.id   AF-A0A382TGQ8-F1
#
_cell.length_a   1.000
_cell.length_b   1.000
_cell.length_c   1.000
_cell.angle_alpha   90.00
_cell.angle_beta   90.00
_cell.angle_gamma   90.00
#
_symmetry.space_group_name_H-M   'P 1'
#
loop_
_entity.id
_entity.type
_entity.pdbx_description
1 polymer ?
#
loop_
_entity_poly.entity_id
_entity_poly.type
_entity_poly.pdbx_seq_one_letter_code
_entity_poly.pdbx_strand_id
1 'polypeptide(L)'
;VYQDRTDEWFVPKFGSRNFRRTIGILFLPYTSIVICFAALGSLSGQFEIERLAAICIIYFLALGVSAHLLDAIGGKTKPWGDLPKKKLWIISMSVLGIAFSIGMYYAFLDSPLLFVIGIVEGFFLFAYNLELFGGKFHNNASTIFSWAILPVFAGSAIQTNSITIEAIMICGISSIITYVLITTSRKYKHL
;
A
#
# COMPACT_ATOMS: atom_id res chain seq x y z
N VAL A 1 15.26 -12.84 18.12
CA VAL A 1 15.37 -11.56 18.84
C VAL A 1 14.39 -10.59 18.20
N TYR A 2 13.44 -10.04 18.95
CA TYR A 2 12.57 -8.97 18.44
C TYR A 2 13.44 -7.73 18.21
N GLN A 3 13.66 -7.33 16.97
CA GLN A 3 14.35 -6.08 16.67
C GLN A 3 13.31 -4.95 16.77
N ASP A 4 13.33 -4.19 17.87
CA ASP A 4 12.50 -3.00 18.02
C ASP A 4 12.93 -1.99 16.94
N ARG A 5 11.98 -1.55 16.10
CA ARG A 5 12.25 -0.62 14.99
C ARG A 5 11.82 0.81 15.31
N THR A 6 11.59 1.16 16.57
CA THR A 6 11.23 2.54 16.93
C THR A 6 12.32 3.57 16.62
N ASP A 7 13.56 3.16 16.40
CA ASP A 7 14.70 4.06 16.12
C ASP A 7 15.03 4.17 14.61
N GLU A 8 14.18 3.62 13.75
CA GLU A 8 14.26 3.81 12.30
C GLU A 8 14.27 5.30 11.92
N TRP A 9 15.02 5.66 10.87
CA TRP A 9 15.26 7.06 10.49
C TRP A 9 14.00 7.87 10.17
N PHE A 10 12.92 7.20 9.77
CA PHE A 10 11.62 7.82 9.45
C PHE A 10 10.66 7.88 10.66
N VAL A 11 11.04 7.31 11.81
CA VAL A 11 10.26 7.37 13.04
C VAL A 11 10.66 8.63 13.81
N PRO A 12 9.70 9.43 14.32
CA PRO A 12 10.01 10.61 15.12
C PRO A 12 10.87 10.26 16.34
N LYS A 13 11.86 11.12 16.63
CA LYS A 13 12.71 11.02 17.84
C LYS A 13 12.07 11.61 19.09
N PHE A 14 10.87 12.18 18.97
CA PHE A 14 10.15 12.85 20.05
C PHE A 14 8.76 12.22 20.25
N GLY A 15 8.10 12.62 21.35
CA GLY A 15 6.78 12.14 21.71
C GLY A 15 6.78 10.81 22.44
N SER A 16 5.58 10.33 22.79
CA SER A 16 5.42 9.07 23.53
C SER A 16 5.79 7.86 22.67
N ARG A 17 6.13 6.74 23.33
CA ARG A 17 6.41 5.47 22.62
C ARG A 17 5.25 5.03 21.72
N ASN A 18 4.01 5.27 22.15
CA ASN A 18 2.82 4.94 21.37
C ASN A 18 2.73 5.80 20.10
N PHE A 19 2.95 7.10 20.20
CA PHE A 19 2.99 8.00 19.04
C PHE A 19 4.05 7.55 18.03
N ARG A 20 5.28 7.29 18.49
CA ARG A 20 6.38 6.82 17.64
C ARG A 20 6.05 5.51 16.95
N ARG A 21 5.48 4.54 17.66
CA ARG A 21 5.01 3.27 17.09
C ARG A 21 3.91 3.45 16.05
N THR A 22 2.94 4.33 16.31
CA THR A 22 1.88 4.64 15.35
C THR A 22 2.47 5.16 14.04
N ILE A 23 3.39 6.13 14.10
CA ILE A 23 4.06 6.64 12.90
C ILE A 23 4.94 5.56 12.24
N GLY A 24 5.62 4.75 13.04
CA GLY A 24 6.43 3.63 12.55
C GLY A 24 5.62 2.60 11.77
N ILE A 25 4.46 2.20 12.28
CA ILE A 25 3.54 1.26 11.62
C ILE A 25 3.06 1.82 10.28
N LEU A 26 2.75 3.12 10.20
CA LEU A 26 2.33 3.73 8.93
C LEU A 26 3.39 3.65 7.84
N PHE A 27 4.66 3.44 8.19
CA PHE A 27 5.79 3.33 7.28
C PHE A 27 5.76 4.39 6.16
N LEU A 28 5.55 5.66 6.56
CA LEU A 28 5.20 6.79 5.69
C LEU A 28 6.04 6.92 4.41
N PRO A 29 7.37 6.67 4.40
CA PRO A 29 8.13 6.71 3.16
C PRO A 29 7.61 5.72 2.11
N TYR A 30 7.33 4.47 2.53
CA TYR A 30 6.83 3.44 1.62
C TYR A 30 5.41 3.73 1.16
N THR A 31 4.53 4.12 2.08
CA THR A 31 3.17 4.56 1.76
C THR A 31 3.17 5.70 0.74
N SER A 32 4.04 6.69 0.94
CA SER A 32 4.13 7.83 0.03
C SER A 32 4.55 7.40 -1.37
N ILE A 33 5.51 6.47 -1.49
CA ILE A 33 5.94 5.94 -2.80
C ILE A 33 4.79 5.26 -3.54
N VAL A 34 4.01 4.42 -2.85
CA VAL A 34 2.89 3.73 -3.49
C VAL A 34 1.77 4.70 -3.89
N ILE A 35 1.48 5.71 -3.06
CA ILE A 35 0.56 6.80 -3.42
C ILE A 35 1.09 7.57 -4.64
N CYS A 36 2.39 7.85 -4.71
CA CYS A 36 3.00 8.49 -5.88
C CYS A 36 2.82 7.66 -7.15
N PHE A 37 2.90 6.32 -7.08
CA PHE A 37 2.64 5.47 -8.25
C PHE A 37 1.19 5.57 -8.73
N ALA A 38 0.21 5.58 -7.82
CA ALA A 38 -1.19 5.80 -8.18
C ALA A 38 -1.44 7.22 -8.73
N ALA A 39 -0.79 8.23 -8.16
CA ALA A 39 -0.85 9.59 -8.65
C ALA A 39 -0.26 9.71 -10.07
N LEU A 40 0.90 9.10 -10.33
CA LEU A 40 1.51 9.08 -11.67
C LEU A 40 0.62 8.36 -12.68
N GLY A 41 -0.01 7.25 -12.29
CA GLY A 41 -1.01 6.57 -13.11
C GLY A 41 -2.19 7.49 -13.47
N SER A 42 -2.61 8.35 -12.55
CA SER A 42 -3.68 9.33 -12.84
C SER A 42 -3.29 10.40 -13.87
N LEU A 43 -2.00 10.60 -14.11
CA LEU A 43 -1.50 11.57 -15.09
C LEU A 43 -1.36 10.98 -16.51
N SER A 44 -1.70 9.70 -16.70
CA SER A 44 -1.52 9.00 -17.98
C SER A 44 -2.66 9.19 -18.99
N GLY A 45 -3.65 10.04 -18.68
CA GLY A 45 -4.85 10.29 -19.49
C GLY A 45 -5.53 11.62 -19.17
N GLN A 46 -6.81 11.75 -19.51
CA GLN A 46 -7.64 12.89 -19.09
C GLN A 46 -7.66 12.98 -17.56
N PHE A 47 -7.57 14.19 -17.04
CA PHE A 47 -7.21 14.42 -15.64
C PHE A 47 -8.27 15.25 -14.91
N GLU A 48 -8.80 14.67 -13.83
CA GLU A 48 -9.64 15.35 -12.85
C GLU A 48 -8.97 15.33 -11.47
N ILE A 49 -8.92 16.48 -10.80
CA ILE A 49 -8.21 16.65 -9.53
C ILE A 49 -8.89 15.89 -8.38
N GLU A 50 -10.22 15.81 -8.41
CA GLU A 50 -11.02 15.09 -7.43
C GLU A 50 -10.72 13.59 -7.45
N ARG A 51 -10.54 13.02 -8.65
CA ARG A 51 -10.19 11.60 -8.85
C ARG A 51 -8.76 11.32 -8.40
N LEU A 52 -7.82 12.25 -8.62
CA LEU A 52 -6.46 12.16 -8.07
C LEU A 52 -6.50 12.17 -6.53
N ALA A 53 -7.26 13.07 -5.92
CA ALA A 53 -7.41 13.12 -4.48
C ALA A 53 -8.04 11.82 -3.95
N ALA A 54 -9.09 11.33 -4.59
CA ALA A 54 -9.76 10.08 -4.23
C ALA A 54 -8.81 8.88 -4.26
N ILE A 55 -8.02 8.71 -5.33
CA ILE A 55 -7.09 7.58 -5.42
C ILE A 55 -5.97 7.68 -4.39
N CYS A 56 -5.44 8.88 -4.12
CA CYS A 56 -4.46 9.10 -3.06
C CYS A 56 -5.02 8.71 -1.68
N ILE A 57 -6.27 9.08 -1.40
CA ILE A 57 -6.97 8.72 -0.16
C ILE A 57 -7.19 7.20 -0.09
N ILE A 58 -7.65 6.57 -1.17
CA ILE A 58 -7.83 5.11 -1.22
C ILE A 58 -6.53 4.39 -0.86
N TYR A 59 -5.40 4.74 -1.48
CA TYR A 59 -4.11 4.09 -1.22
C TYR A 59 -3.56 4.37 0.17
N PHE A 60 -3.74 5.59 0.69
CA PHE A 60 -3.38 5.90 2.07
C PHE A 60 -4.16 5.03 3.06
N LEU A 61 -5.48 4.93 2.90
CA LEU A 61 -6.34 4.17 3.81
C LEU A 61 -6.13 2.65 3.66
N ALA A 62 -6.12 2.14 2.43
CA ALA A 62 -5.98 0.70 2.16
C ALA A 62 -4.57 0.19 2.48
N LEU A 63 -3.53 0.86 1.99
CA LEU A 63 -2.15 0.38 2.15
C LEU A 63 -1.40 1.05 3.29
N GLY A 64 -1.49 2.38 3.39
CA GLY A 64 -0.79 3.12 4.44
C GLY A 64 -1.27 2.80 5.85
N VAL A 65 -2.56 2.50 6.00
CA VAL A 65 -3.16 2.16 7.29
C VAL A 65 -3.53 0.68 7.34
N SER A 66 -4.47 0.22 6.52
CA SER A 66 -5.09 -1.08 6.70
C SER A 66 -4.11 -2.24 6.50
N ALA A 67 -3.35 -2.23 5.40
CA ALA A 67 -2.35 -3.24 5.10
C ALA A 67 -1.25 -3.31 6.17
N HIS A 68 -0.70 -2.17 6.61
CA HIS A 68 0.31 -2.15 7.66
C HIS A 68 -0.19 -2.65 9.02
N LEU A 69 -1.45 -2.37 9.38
CA LEU A 69 -2.04 -2.94 10.59
C LEU A 69 -2.23 -4.46 10.45
N LEU A 70 -2.59 -4.95 9.26
CA LEU A 70 -2.68 -6.40 9.00
C LEU A 70 -1.30 -7.06 9.01
N ASP A 71 -0.26 -6.39 8.51
CA ASP A 71 1.13 -6.86 8.57
C ASP A 71 1.61 -6.97 10.02
N ALA A 72 1.27 -6.00 10.87
CA ALA A 72 1.53 -6.10 12.30
C ALA A 72 0.83 -7.31 12.96
N ILE A 73 -0.30 -7.77 12.41
CA ILE A 73 -1.01 -8.98 12.87
C ILE A 73 -0.35 -10.25 12.32
N GLY A 74 -0.15 -10.36 11.02
CA GLY A 74 0.27 -11.60 10.33
C GLY A 74 1.78 -11.80 10.26
N GLY A 75 2.55 -10.72 10.14
CA GLY A 75 3.99 -10.77 9.94
C GLY A 75 4.71 -11.57 11.03
N LYS A 76 5.65 -12.43 10.61
CA LYS A 76 6.44 -13.27 11.52
C LYS A 76 7.27 -12.45 12.52
N THR A 77 7.75 -11.29 12.10
CA THR A 77 8.48 -10.36 12.98
C THR A 77 7.50 -9.38 13.62
N LYS A 78 7.72 -9.01 14.89
CA LYS A 78 6.92 -7.98 15.59
C LYS A 78 7.78 -6.77 15.95
N PRO A 79 8.22 -5.97 14.96
CA PRO A 79 9.13 -4.85 15.18
C PRO A 79 8.52 -3.71 16.02
N TRP A 80 7.19 -3.68 16.12
CA TRP A 80 6.43 -2.67 16.87
C TRP A 80 5.94 -3.18 18.23
N GLY A 81 6.38 -4.38 18.64
CA GLY A 81 5.97 -5.07 19.85
C GLY A 81 4.70 -5.92 19.68
N ASP A 82 4.28 -6.53 20.79
CA ASP A 82 3.02 -7.30 20.85
C ASP A 82 1.83 -6.35 21.02
N LEU A 83 1.10 -6.14 19.94
CA LEU A 83 -0.01 -5.20 19.86
C LEU A 83 -1.35 -5.96 19.89
N PRO A 84 -2.41 -5.39 20.50
CA PRO A 84 -3.69 -6.08 20.66
C PRO A 84 -4.36 -6.36 19.31
N LYS A 85 -4.26 -7.62 18.84
CA LYS A 85 -4.75 -8.08 17.53
C LYS A 85 -6.20 -7.71 17.24
N LYS A 86 -7.10 -7.82 18.22
CA LYS A 86 -8.51 -7.45 18.07
C LYS A 86 -8.69 -5.97 17.70
N LYS A 87 -7.93 -5.06 18.33
CA LYS A 87 -7.98 -3.62 18.02
C LYS A 87 -7.45 -3.34 16.62
N LEU A 88 -6.32 -3.95 16.27
CA LEU A 88 -5.70 -3.83 14.94
C LEU A 88 -6.68 -4.27 13.83
N TRP A 89 -7.33 -5.42 14.00
CA TRP A 89 -8.33 -5.93 13.07
C TRP A 89 -9.51 -4.97 12.89
N ILE A 90 -10.10 -4.50 13.99
CA ILE A 90 -11.27 -3.59 13.93
C ILE A 90 -10.90 -2.30 13.18
N ILE A 91 -9.76 -1.68 13.51
CA ILE A 91 -9.32 -0.44 12.88
C ILE A 91 -9.03 -0.69 11.40
N SER A 92 -8.27 -1.74 11.08
CA SER A 92 -7.92 -2.08 9.70
C SER A 92 -9.16 -2.31 8.84
N MET A 93 -10.10 -3.14 9.29
CA MET A 93 -11.32 -3.42 8.50
C MET A 93 -12.23 -2.21 8.36
N SER A 94 -12.31 -1.35 9.38
CA SER A 94 -13.10 -0.11 9.30
C SER A 94 -12.53 0.85 8.27
N VAL A 95 -11.22 1.06 8.30
CA VAL A 95 -10.51 1.94 7.36
C VAL A 95 -10.54 1.38 5.93
N LEU A 96 -10.36 0.06 5.80
CA LEU A 96 -10.47 -0.62 4.51
C LEU A 96 -11.89 -0.51 3.92
N GLY A 97 -12.92 -0.60 4.76
CA GLY A 97 -14.31 -0.40 4.35
C GLY A 97 -14.55 0.99 3.74
N ILE A 98 -13.93 2.04 4.31
CA ILE A 98 -13.98 3.40 3.74
C ILE A 98 -13.29 3.43 2.37
N ALA A 99 -12.07 2.90 2.27
CA ALA A 99 -11.32 2.86 1.01
C ALA A 99 -12.09 2.12 -0.10
N PHE A 100 -12.66 0.96 0.23
CA PHE A 100 -13.46 0.17 -0.71
C PHE A 100 -14.75 0.90 -1.09
N SER A 101 -15.39 1.63 -0.17
CA SER A 101 -16.59 2.41 -0.49
C SER A 101 -16.29 3.49 -1.54
N ILE A 102 -15.17 4.20 -1.41
CA ILE A 102 -14.74 5.20 -2.39
C ILE A 102 -14.40 4.53 -3.74
N GLY A 103 -13.63 3.43 -3.72
CA GLY A 103 -13.29 2.70 -4.95
C GLY A 103 -14.53 2.14 -5.67
N MET A 104 -15.47 1.56 -4.92
CA MET A 104 -16.74 1.04 -5.44
C MET A 104 -17.61 2.14 -6.03
N TYR A 105 -17.64 3.32 -5.41
CA TYR A 105 -18.35 4.48 -5.97
C TYR A 105 -17.87 4.78 -7.39
N TYR A 106 -16.56 4.93 -7.62
CA TYR A 106 -16.03 5.17 -8.97
C TYR A 106 -16.19 3.97 -9.91
N ALA A 107 -16.05 2.75 -9.39
CA ALA A 107 -16.24 1.53 -10.17
C ALA A 107 -17.66 1.41 -10.75
N PHE A 108 -18.67 1.81 -9.99
CA PHE A 108 -20.06 1.85 -10.44
C PHE A 108 -20.41 3.11 -11.24
N LEU A 109 -19.73 4.24 -10.98
CA LEU A 109 -19.99 5.49 -11.67
C LEU A 109 -19.63 5.39 -13.16
N ASP A 110 -18.37 5.08 -13.45
CA ASP A 110 -17.85 5.03 -14.83
C ASP A 110 -16.52 4.28 -14.99
N SER A 111 -15.95 3.74 -13.91
CA SER A 111 -14.61 3.14 -13.90
C SER A 111 -14.61 1.64 -13.56
N PRO A 112 -15.42 0.78 -14.23
CA PRO A 112 -15.58 -0.63 -13.88
C PRO A 112 -14.28 -1.46 -13.91
N LEU A 113 -13.22 -1.01 -14.59
CA LEU A 113 -11.90 -1.65 -14.51
C LEU A 113 -11.37 -1.69 -13.06
N LEU A 114 -11.80 -0.76 -12.20
CA LEU A 114 -11.50 -0.77 -10.77
C LEU A 114 -12.05 -2.00 -10.05
N PHE A 115 -13.09 -2.68 -10.55
CA PHE A 115 -13.52 -3.96 -9.97
C PHE A 115 -12.41 -5.01 -10.11
N VAL A 116 -11.86 -5.15 -11.33
CA VAL A 116 -10.82 -6.14 -11.61
C VAL A 116 -9.57 -5.80 -10.82
N ILE A 117 -9.11 -4.55 -10.87
CA ILE A 117 -7.92 -4.10 -10.15
C ILE A 117 -8.12 -4.27 -8.64
N GLY A 118 -9.25 -3.79 -8.10
CA GLY A 118 -9.56 -3.84 -6.67
C GLY A 118 -9.71 -5.26 -6.12
N ILE A 119 -10.24 -6.22 -6.89
CA ILE A 119 -10.28 -7.63 -6.49
C ILE A 119 -8.86 -8.19 -6.36
N VAL A 120 -8.00 -7.91 -7.34
CA VAL A 120 -6.62 -8.39 -7.34
C VAL A 120 -5.82 -7.73 -6.21
N GLU A 121 -5.96 -6.42 -6.02
CA GLU A 121 -5.31 -5.70 -4.91
C GLU A 121 -5.82 -6.16 -3.55
N GLY A 122 -7.14 -6.35 -3.40
CA GLY A 122 -7.72 -6.89 -2.18
C GLY A 122 -7.16 -8.28 -1.85
N PHE A 123 -7.01 -9.15 -2.85
CA PHE A 123 -6.35 -10.43 -2.68
C PHE A 123 -4.92 -10.27 -2.15
N PHE A 124 -4.08 -9.44 -2.78
CA PHE A 124 -2.70 -9.23 -2.33
C PHE A 124 -2.61 -8.54 -0.98
N LEU A 125 -3.51 -7.60 -0.67
CA LEU A 125 -3.59 -6.93 0.62
C LEU A 125 -3.75 -7.96 1.75
N PHE A 126 -4.66 -8.93 1.62
CA PHE A 126 -4.80 -9.96 2.63
C PHE A 126 -3.68 -11.01 2.54
N ALA A 127 -3.40 -11.54 1.34
CA ALA A 127 -2.45 -12.63 1.17
C ALA A 127 -1.02 -12.27 1.58
N TYR A 128 -0.58 -11.05 1.26
CA TYR A 128 0.76 -10.56 1.58
C TYR A 128 0.91 -10.26 3.07
N ASN A 129 0.05 -9.39 3.61
CA ASN A 129 0.22 -8.82 4.95
C ASN A 129 -0.15 -9.81 6.06
N LEU A 130 -1.13 -10.69 5.82
CA LEU A 130 -1.45 -11.75 6.79
C LEU A 130 -0.58 -13.00 6.62
N GLU A 131 0.35 -13.00 5.64
CA GLU A 131 1.11 -14.17 5.22
C GLU A 131 0.22 -15.40 4.97
N LEU A 132 -0.96 -15.20 4.35
CA LEU A 132 -1.86 -16.30 4.01
C LEU A 132 -1.17 -17.30 3.06
N PHE A 133 -1.69 -18.51 2.99
CA PHE A 133 -1.12 -19.60 2.17
C PHE A 133 0.35 -19.89 2.54
N GLY A 134 0.69 -19.78 3.83
CA GLY A 134 2.05 -19.99 4.33
C GLY A 134 3.06 -18.93 3.86
N GLY A 135 2.59 -17.74 3.46
CA GLY A 135 3.46 -16.66 2.97
C GLY A 135 3.89 -16.80 1.52
N LYS A 136 3.23 -17.64 0.70
CA LYS A 136 3.56 -17.84 -0.72
C LYS A 136 3.63 -16.52 -1.51
N PHE A 137 2.78 -15.56 -1.16
CA PHE A 137 2.71 -14.23 -1.80
C PHE A 137 3.52 -13.15 -1.07
N HIS A 138 4.21 -13.46 0.02
CA HIS A 138 5.07 -12.51 0.72
C HIS A 138 6.48 -12.55 0.10
N ASN A 139 6.61 -12.10 -1.16
CA ASN A 139 7.85 -12.16 -1.94
C ASN A 139 8.01 -10.93 -2.85
N ASN A 140 9.19 -10.78 -3.46
CA ASN A 140 9.54 -9.61 -4.28
C ASN A 140 8.64 -9.45 -5.51
N ALA A 141 8.29 -10.56 -6.17
CA ALA A 141 7.47 -10.51 -7.38
C ALA A 141 6.06 -10.01 -7.03
N SER A 142 5.49 -10.51 -5.94
CA SER A 142 4.23 -10.02 -5.40
C SER A 142 4.32 -8.55 -5.01
N THR A 143 5.37 -8.12 -4.30
CA THR A 143 5.58 -6.69 -3.96
C THR A 143 5.61 -5.78 -5.20
N ILE A 144 6.35 -6.16 -6.25
CA ILE A 144 6.42 -5.37 -7.49
C ILE A 144 5.05 -5.34 -8.17
N PHE A 145 4.42 -6.49 -8.32
CA PHE A 145 3.13 -6.57 -8.98
C PHE A 145 2.06 -5.77 -8.22
N SER A 146 1.89 -6.03 -6.92
CA SER A 146 0.81 -5.45 -6.14
C SER A 146 1.04 -4.01 -5.72
N TRP A 147 2.29 -3.61 -5.43
CA TRP A 147 2.60 -2.29 -4.84
C TRP A 147 3.33 -1.35 -5.80
N ALA A 148 3.67 -1.79 -7.00
CA ALA A 148 4.26 -0.92 -8.03
C ALA A 148 3.42 -0.84 -9.31
N ILE A 149 2.88 -1.97 -9.79
CA ILE A 149 2.14 -2.03 -11.07
C ILE A 149 0.66 -1.71 -10.87
N LEU A 150 -0.04 -2.45 -10.00
CA LEU A 150 -1.47 -2.25 -9.77
C LEU A 150 -1.85 -0.81 -9.35
N PRO A 151 -1.04 -0.10 -8.53
CA PRO A 151 -1.32 1.30 -8.18
C PRO A 151 -1.36 2.24 -9.38
N VAL A 152 -0.43 2.09 -10.30
CA VAL A 152 -0.39 2.87 -11.54
C VAL A 152 -1.64 2.60 -12.37
N PHE A 153 -2.03 1.33 -12.51
CA PHE A 153 -3.24 0.96 -13.23
C PHE A 153 -4.50 1.47 -12.55
N ALA A 154 -4.59 1.45 -11.22
CA ALA A 154 -5.73 2.01 -10.51
C ALA A 154 -5.84 3.53 -10.71
N GLY A 155 -4.70 4.24 -10.73
CA GLY A 155 -4.63 5.65 -11.06
C GLY A 155 -5.10 5.96 -12.48
N SER A 156 -4.69 5.17 -13.47
CA SER A 156 -5.16 5.33 -14.85
C SER A 156 -6.66 5.01 -14.98
N ALA A 157 -7.09 3.92 -14.33
CA ALA A 157 -8.45 3.41 -14.39
C ALA A 157 -9.46 4.33 -13.70
N ILE A 158 -9.13 4.92 -12.53
CA ILE A 158 -10.03 5.85 -11.87
C ILE A 158 -10.23 7.13 -12.67
N GLN A 159 -9.30 7.52 -13.54
CA GLN A 159 -9.45 8.72 -14.37
C GLN A 159 -10.23 8.45 -15.65
N THR A 160 -9.89 7.38 -16.36
CA THR A 160 -10.34 7.17 -17.74
C THR A 160 -10.93 5.78 -18.01
N ASN A 161 -11.03 4.93 -16.98
CA ASN A 161 -11.40 3.52 -17.11
C ASN A 161 -10.57 2.75 -18.16
N SER A 162 -9.31 3.15 -18.36
CA SER A 162 -8.45 2.60 -19.41
C SER A 162 -7.02 2.40 -18.91
N ILE A 163 -6.26 1.56 -19.60
CA ILE A 163 -4.81 1.39 -19.39
C ILE A 163 -4.10 1.91 -20.63
N THR A 164 -3.52 3.09 -20.52
CA THR A 164 -2.81 3.74 -21.63
C THR A 164 -1.39 3.22 -21.78
N ILE A 165 -0.73 3.53 -22.91
CA ILE A 165 0.67 3.17 -23.11
C ILE A 165 1.57 3.89 -22.11
N GLU A 166 1.23 5.12 -21.74
CA GLU A 166 1.89 5.91 -20.72
C GLU A 166 1.80 5.21 -19.36
N ALA A 167 0.64 4.68 -18.99
CA ALA A 167 0.48 3.89 -17.76
C ALA A 167 1.40 2.66 -17.75
N ILE A 168 1.51 1.95 -18.88
CA ILE A 168 2.41 0.79 -19.02
C ILE A 168 3.89 1.20 -18.85
N MET A 169 4.30 2.33 -19.44
CA MET A 169 5.65 2.87 -19.27
C MET A 169 5.93 3.24 -17.80
N ILE A 170 4.96 3.88 -17.14
CA ILE A 170 5.06 4.22 -15.71
C ILE A 170 5.17 2.95 -14.86
N CYS A 171 4.45 1.87 -15.18
CA CYS A 171 4.61 0.57 -14.52
C CYS A 171 6.03 0.02 -14.63
N GLY A 172 6.69 0.17 -15.79
CA GLY A 172 8.08 -0.22 -15.97
C GLY A 172 9.00 0.54 -15.01
N ILE A 173 8.81 1.86 -14.93
CA ILE A 173 9.59 2.75 -14.04
C ILE A 173 9.33 2.42 -12.56
N SER A 174 8.07 2.32 -12.14
CA SER A 174 7.69 2.02 -10.76
C SER A 174 8.22 0.65 -10.32
N SER A 175 8.21 -0.33 -11.22
CA SER A 175 8.76 -1.67 -10.97
C SER A 175 10.26 -1.63 -10.74
N ILE A 176 11.01 -0.89 -11.56
CA ILE A 176 12.46 -0.71 -11.39
C ILE A 176 12.77 -0.02 -10.06
N ILE A 177 12.06 1.09 -9.77
CA ILE A 177 12.21 1.83 -8.49
C ILE A 177 11.95 0.88 -7.31
N THR A 178 10.87 0.12 -7.36
CA THR A 178 10.49 -0.83 -6.30
C THR A 178 11.52 -1.94 -6.14
N TYR A 179 12.03 -2.50 -7.23
CA TYR A 179 13.07 -3.51 -7.20
C TYR A 179 14.36 -2.99 -6.53
N VAL A 180 14.78 -1.77 -6.90
CA VAL A 180 15.95 -1.12 -6.29
C VAL A 180 15.72 -0.91 -4.80
N LEU A 181 14.56 -0.38 -4.40
CA LEU A 181 14.20 -0.13 -2.99
C LEU A 181 14.22 -1.41 -2.15
N ILE A 182 13.63 -2.50 -2.64
CA ILE A 182 13.63 -3.79 -1.91
C ILE A 182 15.07 -4.29 -1.75
N THR A 183 15.87 -4.18 -2.80
CA THR A 183 17.25 -4.70 -2.81
C THR A 183 18.16 -3.91 -1.88
N THR A 184 18.06 -2.58 -1.86
CA THR A 184 18.90 -1.72 -1.02
C THR A 184 18.44 -1.73 0.43
N SER A 185 17.12 -1.73 0.71
CA SER A 185 16.59 -1.75 2.07
C SER A 185 16.93 -3.02 2.85
N ARG A 186 17.06 -4.17 2.18
CA ARG A 186 17.52 -5.41 2.82
C ARG A 186 18.94 -5.29 3.33
N LYS A 187 19.85 -4.71 2.54
CA LYS A 187 21.24 -4.48 2.96
C LYS A 187 21.30 -3.57 4.19
N TYR A 188 20.49 -2.51 4.19
CA TYR A 188 20.39 -1.59 5.33
C TYR A 188 19.97 -2.30 6.63
N LYS A 189 19.02 -3.25 6.58
CA LYS A 189 18.55 -3.99 7.77
C LYS A 189 19.60 -4.91 8.41
N HIS A 190 20.72 -5.17 7.73
CA HIS A 190 21.82 -6.00 8.21
C HIS A 190 23.03 -5.18 8.70
N LEU A 191 22.99 -3.85 8.57
CA LEU A 191 23.97 -2.92 9.14
C LEU A 191 23.54 -2.53 10.56
#